data_AF-N6W1Y8-F1
#
_entry.id   AF-N6W1Y8-F1
#
_cell.length_a   1.000
_cell.length_b   1.000
_cell.length_c   1.000
_cell.angle_alpha   90.00
_cell.angle_beta   90.00
_cell.angle_gamma   90.00
#
_symmetry.space_group_name_H-M   'P 1'
#
loop_
_entity.id
_entity.type
_entity.pdbx_description
1 polymer ?
#
loop_
_entity_poly.entity_id
_entity_poly.type
_entity_poly.pdbx_seq_one_letter_code
_entity_poly.pdbx_strand_id
1 'polypeptide(L)'
;MQDRCTEKDILMFRALLLVSLYVATGSQASAELYKWIDEKGVVHFSDSVPEEYRASVEQVQVDTSQPSAEERQEAKAIVERAERAADDVRRLRLETEESHAPESLAERKGGGKTQEPPVIAPKPGQARLTRAERMAIYRAKMEEYRKSQDCFAKYQTLGGGTRGYAFNECKSVPQPRITDYE
;
A
#
# COMPACT_ATOMS: atom_id res chain seq x y z
N MET A 1 61.80 41.21 -32.34
CA MET A 1 62.17 40.00 -31.57
C MET A 1 60.89 39.22 -31.38
N GLN A 2 60.69 38.15 -32.16
CA GLN A 2 59.50 37.30 -32.09
C GLN A 2 59.74 36.24 -31.01
N ASP A 3 58.92 36.29 -29.97
CA ASP A 3 58.91 35.33 -28.86
C ASP A 3 58.57 33.93 -29.38
N ARG A 4 59.54 33.02 -29.29
CA ARG A 4 59.33 31.59 -29.48
C ARG A 4 58.84 31.00 -28.15
N CYS A 5 57.55 31.15 -27.84
CA CYS A 5 56.92 30.22 -26.90
C CYS A 5 57.02 28.83 -27.53
N THR A 6 57.81 27.95 -26.93
CA THR A 6 58.09 26.66 -27.52
C THR A 6 56.86 25.76 -27.37
N GLU A 7 56.65 24.85 -28.31
CA GLU A 7 55.56 23.87 -28.29
C GLU A 7 55.50 23.09 -26.97
N LYS A 8 56.66 22.92 -26.32
CA LYS A 8 56.82 22.33 -24.99
C LYS A 8 56.17 23.16 -23.88
N ASP A 9 56.25 24.49 -23.96
CA ASP A 9 55.60 25.39 -23.00
C ASP A 9 54.08 25.30 -23.14
N ILE A 10 53.58 25.21 -24.37
CA ILE A 10 52.14 25.03 -24.64
C ILE A 10 51.65 23.66 -24.16
N LEU A 11 52.43 22.59 -24.37
CA LEU A 11 52.10 21.26 -23.84
C LEU A 11 52.16 21.22 -22.32
N MET A 12 53.12 21.91 -21.69
CA MET A 12 53.28 21.94 -20.24
C MET A 12 52.15 22.72 -19.56
N PHE A 13 51.70 23.84 -20.16
CA PHE A 13 50.51 24.56 -19.69
C PHE A 13 49.21 23.76 -19.87
N ARG A 14 49.06 23.03 -20.98
CA ARG A 14 47.90 22.15 -21.19
C ARG A 14 47.88 20.98 -20.21
N ALA A 15 49.03 20.36 -19.94
CA ALA A 15 49.16 19.33 -18.93
C ALA A 15 48.82 19.86 -17.54
N LEU A 16 49.31 21.05 -17.18
CA LEU A 16 48.97 21.69 -15.90
C LEU A 16 47.48 22.03 -15.78
N LEU A 17 46.85 22.53 -16.85
CA LEU A 17 45.42 22.80 -16.87
C LEU A 17 44.60 21.52 -16.70
N LEU A 18 44.95 20.44 -17.41
CA LEU A 18 44.27 19.15 -17.31
C LEU A 18 44.43 18.52 -15.92
N VAL A 19 45.62 18.62 -15.32
CA VAL A 19 45.86 18.16 -13.94
C VAL A 19 45.06 19.00 -12.93
N SER A 20 45.02 20.34 -13.09
CA SER A 20 44.23 21.20 -12.21
C SER A 20 42.73 20.90 -12.29
N LEU A 21 42.23 20.59 -13.50
CA LEU A 21 40.83 20.23 -13.72
C LEU A 21 40.49 18.87 -13.11
N TYR A 22 41.45 17.95 -13.06
CA TYR A 22 41.30 16.62 -12.44
C TYR A 22 41.26 16.68 -10.91
N VAL A 23 41.94 17.65 -10.29
CA VAL A 23 41.93 17.81 -8.82
C VAL A 23 40.63 18.47 -8.31
N ALA A 24 39.94 19.24 -9.15
CA ALA A 24 38.74 19.99 -8.75
C ALA A 24 37.46 19.15 -8.63
N THR A 25 37.43 17.89 -9.09
CA THR A 25 36.22 17.04 -9.09
C THR A 25 36.01 16.23 -7.80
N GLY A 26 36.86 16.41 -6.79
CA GLY A 26 36.91 15.55 -5.59
C GLY A 26 36.07 15.95 -4.37
N SER A 27 35.22 16.99 -4.43
CA SER A 27 34.39 17.36 -3.26
C SER A 27 33.18 16.42 -3.13
N GLN A 28 33.38 15.24 -2.55
CA GLN A 28 32.29 14.40 -2.08
C GLN A 28 31.69 15.07 -0.84
N ALA A 29 30.55 15.74 -1.01
CA ALA A 29 29.75 16.19 0.12
C ALA A 29 29.21 14.97 0.86
N SER A 30 29.85 14.60 1.97
CA SER A 30 29.35 13.57 2.88
C SER A 30 28.18 14.18 3.66
N ALA A 31 26.96 13.80 3.30
CA ALA A 31 25.77 14.20 4.07
C ALA A 31 25.69 13.34 5.34
N GLU A 32 26.21 13.86 6.45
CA GLU A 32 26.15 13.19 7.75
C GLU A 32 24.72 13.27 8.30
N LEU A 33 24.10 12.11 8.56
CA LEU A 33 22.76 12.02 9.14
C LEU A 33 22.86 11.73 10.65
N TYR A 34 22.31 12.62 11.45
CA TYR A 34 22.35 12.55 12.90
C TYR A 34 21.00 12.15 13.47
N LYS A 35 21.02 11.38 14.56
CA LYS A 35 19.84 10.99 15.35
C LYS A 35 19.98 11.48 16.78
N TRP A 36 18.97 12.16 17.31
CA TRP A 36 18.91 12.58 18.72
C TRP A 36 17.49 12.49 19.29
N ILE A 37 17.38 12.61 20.61
CA ILE A 37 16.11 12.61 21.35
C ILE A 37 15.97 13.96 22.04
N ASP A 38 14.81 14.60 21.90
CA ASP A 38 14.53 15.88 22.57
C ASP A 38 14.02 15.69 24.02
N GLU A 39 13.78 16.81 24.72
CA GLU A 39 13.26 16.83 26.10
C GLU A 39 11.91 16.11 26.28
N LYS A 40 11.13 15.97 25.19
CA LYS A 40 9.82 15.32 25.20
C LYS A 40 9.92 13.83 24.85
N GLY A 41 11.12 13.31 24.60
CA GLY A 41 11.37 11.93 24.22
C GLY A 41 11.14 11.63 22.74
N VAL A 42 11.03 12.66 21.87
CA VAL A 42 10.81 12.48 20.43
C VAL A 42 12.16 12.25 19.73
N VAL A 43 12.24 11.22 18.89
CA VAL A 43 13.42 10.92 18.07
C VAL A 43 13.41 11.77 16.81
N HIS A 44 14.49 12.51 16.58
CA HIS A 44 14.70 13.36 15.41
C HIS A 44 15.84 12.81 14.54
N PHE A 45 15.74 13.03 13.23
CA PHE A 45 16.79 12.74 12.25
C PHE A 45 17.03 13.99 11.39
N SER A 46 18.26 14.51 11.35
CA SER A 46 18.60 15.68 10.54
C SER A 46 20.09 15.72 10.23
N ASP A 47 20.46 16.53 9.23
CA ASP A 47 21.82 16.97 8.92
C ASP A 47 22.30 18.09 9.85
N SER A 48 21.41 18.72 10.62
CA SER A 48 21.74 19.79 11.58
C SER A 48 21.21 19.49 12.98
N VAL A 49 22.10 19.52 13.96
CA VAL A 49 21.79 19.19 15.36
C VAL A 49 21.85 20.46 16.21
N PRO A 50 20.78 20.80 16.96
CA PRO A 50 20.82 21.91 17.91
C PRO A 50 21.92 21.73 18.95
N GLU A 51 22.56 22.83 19.35
CA GLU A 51 23.75 22.82 20.20
C GLU A 51 23.54 22.09 21.55
N GLU A 52 22.33 22.20 22.10
CA GLU A 52 21.89 21.54 23.32
C GLU A 52 21.86 20.00 23.25
N TYR A 53 21.76 19.40 22.06
CA TYR A 53 21.70 17.93 21.87
C TYR A 53 22.95 17.35 21.23
N ARG A 54 24.00 18.15 20.97
CA ARG A 54 25.25 17.66 20.34
C ARG A 54 25.94 16.58 21.17
N ALA A 55 25.82 16.63 22.50
CA ALA A 55 26.45 15.67 23.41
C ALA A 55 25.74 14.29 23.42
N SER A 56 24.49 14.22 22.96
CA SER A 56 23.66 13.00 22.97
C SER A 56 23.42 12.44 21.57
N VAL A 57 24.19 12.86 20.57
CA VAL A 57 23.96 12.49 19.18
C VAL A 57 24.51 11.09 18.87
N GLU A 58 23.74 10.31 18.12
CA GLU A 58 24.19 9.09 17.48
C GLU A 58 24.32 9.37 15.98
N GLN A 59 25.52 9.19 15.41
CA GLN A 59 25.71 9.30 13.97
C GLN A 59 25.15 8.05 13.29
N VAL A 60 24.22 8.23 12.36
CA VAL A 60 23.64 7.13 11.61
C VAL A 60 24.52 6.86 10.40
N GLN A 61 25.18 5.70 10.39
CA GLN A 61 25.81 5.20 9.18
C GLN A 61 24.72 4.67 8.26
N VAL A 62 24.42 5.43 7.21
CA VAL A 62 23.53 4.97 6.14
C VAL A 62 24.38 4.23 5.12
N ASP A 63 24.13 2.94 4.94
CA ASP A 63 24.69 2.19 3.83
C ASP A 63 24.03 2.69 2.53
N THR A 64 24.76 3.52 1.79
CA THR A 64 24.32 4.06 0.50
C THR A 64 24.80 3.21 -0.68
N SER A 65 25.21 1.96 -0.43
CA SER A 65 25.61 1.07 -1.51
C SER A 65 24.47 0.88 -2.50
N GLN A 66 24.79 1.09 -3.78
CA GLN A 66 23.83 0.77 -4.83
C GLN A 66 23.76 -0.76 -4.95
N PRO A 67 22.55 -1.34 -5.08
CA PRO A 67 22.41 -2.76 -5.34
C PRO A 67 23.27 -3.18 -6.53
N SER A 68 23.96 -4.30 -6.40
CA SER A 68 24.80 -4.89 -7.44
C SER A 68 24.00 -5.19 -8.70
N ALA A 69 24.69 -5.43 -9.82
CA ALA A 69 24.03 -5.85 -11.05
C ALA A 69 23.24 -7.15 -10.87
N GLU A 70 23.77 -8.08 -10.07
CA GLU A 70 23.16 -9.36 -9.74
C GLU A 70 21.88 -9.18 -8.90
N GLU A 71 21.95 -8.43 -7.80
CA GLU A 71 20.77 -8.14 -6.95
C GLU A 71 19.66 -7.43 -7.75
N ARG A 72 20.03 -6.52 -8.67
CA ARG A 72 19.06 -5.87 -9.56
C ARG A 72 18.44 -6.85 -10.56
N GLN A 73 19.19 -7.84 -11.03
CA GLN A 73 18.66 -8.88 -11.91
C GLN A 73 17.72 -9.81 -11.15
N GLU A 74 18.08 -10.22 -9.93
CA GLU A 74 17.22 -11.02 -9.08
C GLU A 74 15.92 -10.30 -8.73
N ALA A 75 15.99 -9.03 -8.35
CA ALA A 75 14.81 -8.21 -8.09
C ALA A 75 13.87 -8.16 -9.30
N LYS A 76 14.42 -7.99 -10.51
CA LYS A 76 13.63 -8.04 -11.76
C LYS A 76 12.99 -9.40 -11.99
N ALA A 77 13.73 -10.49 -11.74
CA ALA A 77 13.20 -11.85 -11.88
C ALA A 77 12.06 -12.15 -10.88
N ILE A 78 12.15 -11.61 -9.67
CA ILE A 78 11.08 -11.71 -8.66
C ILE A 78 9.83 -10.97 -9.14
N VAL A 79 9.97 -9.74 -9.63
CA VAL A 79 8.85 -8.95 -10.16
C VAL A 79 8.19 -9.68 -11.33
N GLU A 80 8.98 -10.15 -12.29
CA GLU A 80 8.47 -10.85 -13.46
C GLU A 80 7.73 -12.16 -13.08
N ARG A 81 8.24 -12.91 -12.09
CA ARG A 81 7.55 -14.10 -11.57
C ARG A 81 6.23 -13.73 -10.89
N ALA A 82 6.20 -12.66 -10.11
CA ALA A 82 5.00 -12.19 -9.43
C ALA A 82 3.93 -11.74 -10.44
N GLU A 83 4.32 -11.03 -11.49
CA GLU A 83 3.42 -10.61 -12.58
C GLU A 83 2.80 -11.81 -13.30
N ARG A 84 3.63 -12.79 -13.70
CA ARG A 84 3.15 -14.03 -14.33
C ARG A 84 2.14 -14.76 -13.44
N ALA A 85 2.45 -14.90 -12.14
CA ALA A 85 1.54 -15.53 -11.19
C ALA A 85 0.21 -14.76 -11.04
N ALA A 86 0.25 -13.43 -11.05
CA ALA A 86 -0.95 -12.60 -10.98
C ALA A 86 -1.82 -12.73 -12.24
N ASP A 87 -1.22 -12.81 -13.42
CA ASP A 87 -1.93 -13.02 -14.68
C ASP A 87 -2.53 -14.43 -14.78
N ASP A 88 -1.81 -15.45 -14.31
CA ASP A 88 -2.32 -16.82 -14.21
C ASP A 88 -3.58 -16.89 -13.34
N VAL A 89 -3.54 -16.27 -12.15
CA VAL A 89 -4.69 -16.20 -11.25
C VAL A 89 -5.86 -15.48 -11.92
N ARG A 90 -5.61 -14.39 -12.65
CA ARG A 90 -6.65 -13.64 -13.37
C ARG A 90 -7.30 -14.50 -14.46
N ARG A 91 -6.50 -15.22 -15.24
CA ARG A 91 -6.99 -16.12 -16.29
C ARG A 91 -7.84 -17.25 -15.70
N LEU A 92 -7.35 -17.93 -14.67
CA LEU A 92 -8.11 -18.99 -13.99
C LEU A 92 -9.44 -18.49 -13.46
N ARG A 93 -9.48 -17.25 -12.94
CA ARG A 93 -10.72 -16.61 -12.51
C ARG A 93 -11.70 -16.42 -13.67
N LEU A 94 -11.24 -15.91 -14.81
CA LEU A 94 -12.07 -15.72 -16.00
C LEU A 94 -12.59 -17.05 -16.54
N GLU A 95 -11.74 -18.08 -16.62
CA GLU A 95 -12.13 -19.44 -17.03
C GLU A 95 -13.14 -20.06 -16.06
N THR A 96 -13.00 -19.80 -14.75
CA THR A 96 -13.97 -20.24 -13.73
C THR A 96 -15.29 -19.48 -13.88
N GLU A 97 -15.24 -18.17 -14.14
CA GLU A 97 -16.42 -17.33 -14.37
C GLU A 97 -17.14 -17.69 -15.68
N GLU A 98 -16.43 -18.11 -16.73
CA GLU A 98 -17.02 -18.63 -17.98
C GLU A 98 -17.57 -20.05 -17.82
N SER A 99 -16.88 -20.95 -17.12
CA SER A 99 -17.35 -22.32 -16.87
C SER A 99 -18.47 -22.40 -15.82
N HIS A 100 -18.58 -21.38 -14.96
CA HIS A 100 -19.71 -21.16 -14.07
C HIS A 100 -20.69 -20.09 -14.57
N ALA A 101 -20.56 -19.64 -15.83
CA ALA A 101 -21.59 -18.86 -16.49
C ALA A 101 -22.87 -19.70 -16.44
N PRO A 102 -23.89 -19.27 -15.69
CA PRO A 102 -24.90 -20.21 -15.30
C PRO A 102 -25.73 -20.62 -16.50
N GLU A 103 -25.96 -21.93 -16.57
CA GLU A 103 -27.19 -22.57 -16.99
C GLU A 103 -28.39 -22.02 -16.18
N SER A 104 -28.55 -20.70 -16.11
CA SER A 104 -29.67 -19.99 -15.49
C SER A 104 -30.14 -18.81 -16.34
N LEU A 105 -29.58 -18.63 -17.55
CA LEU A 105 -30.21 -17.81 -18.58
C LEU A 105 -31.36 -18.54 -19.29
N ALA A 106 -31.50 -19.86 -19.12
CA ALA A 106 -32.66 -20.63 -19.61
C ALA A 106 -33.88 -20.55 -18.68
N GLU A 107 -33.70 -20.39 -17.36
CA GLU A 107 -34.81 -20.37 -16.40
C GLU A 107 -35.30 -18.95 -16.02
N ARG A 108 -34.89 -17.94 -16.80
CA ARG A 108 -35.45 -16.57 -16.73
C ARG A 108 -36.24 -16.16 -17.98
N LYS A 109 -36.63 -17.11 -18.83
CA LYS A 109 -37.65 -16.87 -19.87
C LYS A 109 -39.05 -17.19 -19.34
N GLY A 110 -39.49 -16.36 -18.41
CA GLY A 110 -40.85 -16.35 -17.89
C GLY A 110 -41.28 -14.91 -17.57
N GLY A 111 -41.61 -14.14 -18.60
CA GLY A 111 -42.58 -13.04 -18.50
C GLY A 111 -42.14 -11.74 -17.80
N GLY A 112 -41.17 -11.01 -18.35
CA GLY A 112 -40.97 -9.60 -18.02
C GLY A 112 -41.84 -8.70 -18.91
N LYS A 113 -43.13 -8.52 -18.57
CA LYS A 113 -43.78 -7.24 -18.89
C LYS A 113 -43.15 -6.21 -17.96
N THR A 114 -42.66 -5.09 -18.50
CA THR A 114 -42.36 -3.90 -17.71
C THR A 114 -43.66 -3.46 -17.04
N GLN A 115 -43.88 -3.96 -15.82
CA GLN A 115 -44.79 -3.37 -14.88
C GLN A 115 -43.98 -2.33 -14.13
N GLU A 116 -44.45 -1.08 -14.20
CA GLU A 116 -44.15 -0.06 -13.21
C GLU A 116 -44.23 -0.70 -11.81
N PRO A 117 -43.27 -0.45 -10.90
CA PRO A 117 -43.22 -1.13 -9.62
C PRO A 117 -44.59 -1.04 -8.95
N PRO A 118 -45.25 -2.16 -8.60
CA PRO A 118 -46.50 -2.07 -7.89
C PRO A 118 -46.18 -1.35 -6.57
N VAL A 119 -46.82 -0.22 -6.33
CA VAL A 119 -46.90 0.34 -4.98
C VAL A 119 -47.63 -0.72 -4.16
N ILE A 120 -46.87 -1.59 -3.49
CA ILE A 120 -47.42 -2.64 -2.64
C ILE A 120 -48.16 -1.91 -1.52
N ALA A 121 -49.49 -1.84 -1.65
CA ALA A 121 -50.34 -1.47 -0.54
C ALA A 121 -50.02 -2.45 0.61
N PRO A 122 -49.66 -1.96 1.82
CA PRO A 122 -49.32 -2.85 2.91
C PRO A 122 -50.48 -3.80 3.20
N LYS A 123 -50.18 -5.09 3.40
CA LYS A 123 -51.16 -6.10 3.80
C LYS A 123 -51.85 -5.63 5.10
N PRO A 124 -53.18 -5.80 5.27
CA PRO A 124 -53.86 -5.42 6.50
C PRO A 124 -53.25 -6.20 7.68
N GLY A 125 -52.74 -5.48 8.69
CA GLY A 125 -52.07 -6.08 9.85
C GLY A 125 -50.54 -6.01 9.85
N GLN A 126 -49.90 -5.52 8.77
CA GLN A 126 -48.49 -5.12 8.81
C GLN A 126 -48.42 -3.60 8.97
N ALA A 127 -48.29 -3.14 10.22
CA ALA A 127 -47.83 -1.78 10.43
C ALA A 127 -46.47 -1.67 9.72
N ARG A 128 -46.37 -0.84 8.66
CA ARG A 128 -45.08 -0.50 8.07
C ARG A 128 -44.27 0.10 9.22
N LEU A 129 -43.21 -0.60 9.64
CA LEU A 129 -42.26 -0.07 10.60
C LEU A 129 -41.90 1.34 10.17
N THR A 130 -41.92 2.27 11.09
CA THR A 130 -41.45 3.63 10.87
C THR A 130 -39.98 3.60 10.47
N ARG A 131 -39.51 4.68 9.83
CA ARG A 131 -38.08 4.85 9.56
C ARG A 131 -37.25 4.70 10.85
N ALA A 132 -37.75 5.23 11.97
CA ALA A 132 -37.07 5.13 13.26
C ALA A 132 -36.91 3.67 13.73
N GLU A 133 -37.95 2.85 13.59
CA GLU A 133 -37.91 1.43 13.95
C GLU A 133 -36.98 0.63 13.02
N ARG A 134 -37.03 0.88 11.71
CA ARG A 134 -36.08 0.25 10.76
C ARG A 134 -34.63 0.60 11.08
N MET A 135 -34.36 1.87 11.41
CA MET A 135 -33.03 2.32 11.83
C MET A 135 -32.61 1.71 13.18
N ALA A 136 -33.55 1.44 14.09
CA ALA A 136 -33.25 0.73 15.34
C ALA A 136 -32.83 -0.72 15.06
N ILE A 137 -33.51 -1.41 14.14
CA ILE A 137 -33.12 -2.77 13.71
C ILE A 137 -31.73 -2.76 13.05
N TYR A 138 -31.46 -1.79 12.16
CA TYR A 138 -30.14 -1.64 11.54
C TYR A 138 -29.04 -1.48 12.60
N ARG A 139 -29.24 -0.61 13.60
CA ARG A 139 -28.27 -0.41 14.69
C ARG A 139 -28.02 -1.70 15.49
N ALA A 140 -29.07 -2.44 15.81
CA ALA A 140 -28.95 -3.73 16.51
C ALA A 140 -28.15 -4.74 15.67
N LYS A 141 -28.38 -4.78 14.35
CA LYS A 141 -27.63 -5.64 13.43
C LYS A 141 -26.17 -5.22 13.28
N MET A 142 -25.90 -3.92 13.25
CA MET A 142 -24.53 -3.40 13.27
C MET A 142 -23.81 -3.75 14.57
N GLU A 143 -24.50 -3.79 15.70
CA GLU A 143 -23.91 -4.23 16.97
C GLU A 143 -23.55 -5.72 16.94
N GLU A 144 -24.42 -6.58 16.40
CA GLU A 144 -24.14 -8.01 16.20
C GLU A 144 -22.90 -8.20 15.30
N TYR A 145 -22.82 -7.44 14.20
CA TYR A 145 -21.67 -7.42 13.31
C TYR A 145 -20.40 -6.99 14.03
N ARG A 146 -20.43 -5.90 14.81
CA ARG A 146 -19.26 -5.41 15.55
C ARG A 146 -18.76 -6.45 16.55
N LYS A 147 -19.66 -7.09 17.31
CA LYS A 147 -19.30 -8.18 18.24
C LYS A 147 -18.63 -9.35 17.52
N SER A 148 -19.09 -9.68 16.31
CA SER A 148 -18.44 -10.69 15.47
C SER A 148 -17.01 -10.26 15.10
N GLN A 149 -16.83 -9.02 14.60
CA GLN A 149 -15.51 -8.48 14.27
C GLN A 149 -14.55 -8.48 15.48
N ASP A 150 -15.04 -8.06 16.65
CA ASP A 150 -14.26 -8.05 17.89
C ASP A 150 -13.83 -9.47 18.33
N CYS A 151 -14.68 -10.48 18.07
CA CYS A 151 -14.32 -11.88 18.30
C CYS A 151 -13.16 -12.31 17.39
N PHE A 152 -13.28 -12.04 16.08
CA PHE A 152 -12.28 -12.41 15.09
C PHE A 152 -10.97 -11.61 15.23
N ALA A 153 -11.01 -10.39 15.78
CA ALA A 153 -9.83 -9.56 16.02
C ALA A 153 -8.74 -10.31 16.82
N LYS A 154 -9.13 -11.17 17.77
CA LYS A 154 -8.22 -11.98 18.58
C LYS A 154 -7.42 -13.02 17.78
N TYR A 155 -7.92 -13.38 16.60
CA TYR A 155 -7.36 -14.43 15.75
C TYR A 155 -6.75 -13.88 14.45
N GLN A 156 -6.53 -12.56 14.37
CA GLN A 156 -5.85 -11.96 13.23
C GLN A 156 -4.34 -12.29 13.25
N THR A 157 -3.77 -12.50 12.07
CA THR A 157 -2.33 -12.70 11.85
C THR A 157 -1.66 -11.39 11.47
N LEU A 158 -0.32 -11.31 11.59
CA LEU A 158 0.46 -10.13 11.20
C LEU A 158 0.30 -9.77 9.71
N GLY A 159 -0.13 -10.71 8.87
CA GLY A 159 -0.42 -10.50 7.45
C GLY A 159 -1.88 -10.13 7.14
N GLY A 160 -2.70 -9.82 8.14
CA GLY A 160 -4.11 -9.42 7.97
C GLY A 160 -5.09 -10.56 7.70
N GLY A 161 -4.63 -11.81 7.69
CA GLY A 161 -5.49 -12.99 7.58
C GLY A 161 -6.14 -13.33 8.92
N THR A 162 -7.29 -14.01 8.89
CA THR A 162 -7.91 -14.59 10.09
C THR A 162 -7.56 -16.08 10.16
N ARG A 163 -7.11 -16.57 11.31
CA ARG A 163 -6.79 -18.00 11.49
C ARG A 163 -8.03 -18.86 11.25
N GLY A 164 -7.91 -19.92 10.44
CA GLY A 164 -9.06 -20.74 10.01
C GLY A 164 -9.85 -21.40 11.14
N TYR A 165 -9.22 -21.73 12.27
CA TYR A 165 -9.91 -22.30 13.41
C TYR A 165 -10.80 -21.28 14.16
N ALA A 166 -10.64 -19.97 13.91
CA ALA A 166 -11.47 -18.93 14.54
C ALA A 166 -12.95 -19.09 14.19
N PHE A 167 -13.29 -19.65 13.02
CA PHE A 167 -14.67 -19.88 12.61
C PHE A 167 -15.38 -20.98 13.41
N ASN A 168 -14.63 -21.78 14.18
CA ASN A 168 -15.21 -22.72 15.14
C ASN A 168 -15.62 -22.04 16.45
N GLU A 169 -15.03 -20.88 16.77
CA GLU A 169 -15.26 -20.17 18.03
C GLU A 169 -16.09 -18.89 17.85
N CYS A 170 -15.94 -18.22 16.71
CA CYS A 170 -16.60 -16.97 16.39
C CYS A 170 -17.66 -17.16 15.28
N LYS A 171 -18.84 -16.56 15.48
CA LYS A 171 -19.90 -16.53 14.47
C LYS A 171 -19.59 -15.47 13.40
N SER A 172 -19.50 -15.87 12.14
CA SER A 172 -19.44 -14.92 11.01
C SER A 172 -20.79 -14.26 10.80
N VAL A 173 -20.82 -12.92 10.84
CA VAL A 173 -22.01 -12.10 10.59
C VAL A 173 -21.72 -11.21 9.38
N PRO A 174 -22.56 -11.23 8.33
CA PRO A 174 -22.38 -10.34 7.19
C PRO A 174 -22.63 -8.88 7.60
N GLN A 175 -21.92 -7.95 6.99
CA GLN A 175 -22.13 -6.53 7.23
C GLN A 175 -23.52 -6.12 6.71
N PRO A 176 -24.40 -5.56 7.58
CA PRO A 176 -25.71 -5.11 7.13
C PRO A 176 -25.58 -3.83 6.31
N ARG A 177 -26.32 -3.74 5.19
CA ARG A 177 -26.34 -2.54 4.35
C ARG A 177 -27.50 -1.65 4.76
N ILE A 178 -27.28 -0.34 4.77
CA ILE A 178 -28.31 0.62 5.17
C ILE A 178 -29.54 0.56 4.25
N THR A 179 -29.33 0.33 2.95
CA THR A 179 -30.37 0.24 1.91
C THR A 179 -31.36 -0.90 2.15
N ASP A 180 -30.97 -1.94 2.91
CA ASP A 180 -31.87 -3.03 3.25
C ASP A 180 -32.92 -2.61 4.31
N TYR A 181 -32.83 -1.38 4.85
CA TYR A 181 -33.67 -0.84 5.93
C TYR A 181 -34.27 0.56 5.61
N GLU A 182 -34.07 1.09 4.39
CA GLU A 182 -34.68 2.34 3.92
C GLU A 182 -36.13 2.14 3.46
#